data_AF-A0A2V1C1N8-F1
#
_entry.id   AF-A0A2V1C1N8-F1
#
_cell.length_a   1.000
_cell.length_b   1.000
_cell.length_c   1.000
_cell.angle_alpha   90.00
_cell.angle_beta   90.00
_cell.angle_gamma   90.00
#
_symmetry.space_group_name_H-M   'P 1'
#
loop_
_entity.id
_entity.type
_entity.pdbx_description
1 polymer ?
#
loop_
_entity_poly.entity_id
_entity_poly.type
_entity_poly.pdbx_seq_one_letter_code
_entity_poly.pdbx_strand_id
1 'polypeptide(L)'
;MHQAGKIAKAYATSRHEPSQPRIEERIGAAIARNLASKGASIILNDTSDSSATQTTTFAKEIQSSYFVHCLPVQADIGHPDGPAYLIATAREHFQNLQDGSFQIDIIVNNAGIARFTGQPVYGGTNAALEAMTRTWARELAERCTVNAINPGPVKIDMWDRMPMEHRGGLWPWTSQSPLAAARECVGDEELVMDAGFVGGRPAYPAEIYGDCGDALYG
;
A
#
# COMPACT_ATOMS: atom_id res chain seq x y z
N MET A 1 -19.18 25.29 -8.52
CA MET A 1 -19.14 23.85 -8.16
C MET A 1 -17.67 23.49 -8.03
N HIS A 2 -17.16 23.51 -6.80
CA HIS A 2 -15.74 23.43 -6.48
C HIS A 2 -15.35 21.96 -6.34
N GLN A 3 -14.59 21.42 -7.29
CA GLN A 3 -14.07 20.06 -7.21
C GLN A 3 -12.74 20.12 -6.44
N ALA A 4 -12.83 20.15 -5.10
CA ALA A 4 -11.66 19.99 -4.25
C ALA A 4 -11.12 18.56 -4.48
N GLY A 5 -10.02 18.44 -5.23
CA GLY A 5 -9.36 17.16 -5.48
C GLY A 5 -8.82 16.60 -4.17
N LYS A 6 -9.28 15.41 -3.77
CA LYS A 6 -8.82 14.76 -2.54
C LYS A 6 -7.37 14.32 -2.71
N ILE A 7 -6.47 14.71 -1.82
CA ILE A 7 -5.05 14.34 -1.90
C ILE A 7 -4.79 13.11 -1.02
N ALA A 8 -4.25 12.05 -1.62
CA ALA A 8 -3.88 10.81 -0.95
C ALA A 8 -2.38 10.51 -1.04
N LYS A 9 -1.82 9.95 0.03
CA LYS A 9 -0.43 9.50 0.10
C LYS A 9 -0.35 7.98 -0.08
N ALA A 10 0.50 7.53 -1.00
CA ALA A 10 0.79 6.11 -1.20
C ALA A 10 2.29 5.87 -1.44
N TYR A 11 2.81 4.73 -0.98
CA TYR A 11 4.23 4.37 -1.10
C TYR A 11 4.44 3.32 -2.18
N ALA A 12 5.22 3.62 -3.22
CA ALA A 12 5.59 2.65 -4.25
C ALA A 12 7.12 2.61 -4.39
N THR A 13 7.73 1.43 -4.31
CA THR A 13 9.12 1.20 -4.77
C THR A 13 9.09 -0.07 -5.63
N SER A 14 9.94 -0.33 -6.60
CA SER A 14 9.93 -1.64 -7.29
C SER A 14 11.33 -2.04 -7.71
N ARG A 15 11.59 -3.34 -7.87
CA ARG A 15 12.79 -3.90 -8.47
C ARG A 15 12.34 -4.90 -9.53
N HIS A 16 13.07 -4.97 -10.63
CA HIS A 16 12.81 -5.91 -11.72
C HIS A 16 14.12 -6.61 -12.10
N GLU A 17 14.05 -7.93 -12.32
CA GLU A 17 15.04 -8.69 -13.08
C GLU A 17 14.42 -9.21 -14.40
N PRO A 18 15.21 -9.39 -15.46
CA PRO A 18 14.71 -9.40 -16.83
C PRO A 18 14.46 -10.82 -17.34
N SER A 19 13.25 -11.36 -17.16
CA SER A 19 12.66 -12.32 -18.12
C SER A 19 11.16 -12.58 -17.83
N GLN A 20 10.30 -12.05 -18.71
CA GLN A 20 8.83 -12.20 -18.84
C GLN A 20 7.90 -11.22 -18.07
N PRO A 21 6.76 -10.80 -18.70
CA PRO A 21 6.04 -9.60 -18.32
C PRO A 21 4.84 -9.92 -17.40
N ARG A 22 5.05 -9.82 -16.10
CA ARG A 22 4.02 -9.40 -15.15
C ARG A 22 4.59 -8.24 -14.36
N ILE A 23 3.95 -7.07 -14.46
CA ILE A 23 4.28 -5.95 -13.59
C ILE A 23 3.89 -6.40 -12.18
N GLU A 24 4.88 -6.73 -11.33
CA GLU A 24 4.63 -7.05 -9.92
C GLU A 24 4.15 -5.78 -9.20
N GLU A 25 2.83 -5.58 -9.20
CA GLU A 25 2.20 -4.47 -8.51
C GLU A 25 2.40 -4.63 -7.00
N ARG A 26 2.86 -3.59 -6.32
CA ARG A 26 2.98 -3.59 -4.86
C ARG A 26 1.75 -3.03 -4.20
N ILE A 27 1.60 -3.32 -2.91
CA ILE A 27 0.48 -2.86 -2.07
C ILE A 27 0.21 -1.37 -2.25
N GLY A 28 1.20 -0.50 -2.10
CA GLY A 28 0.97 0.93 -2.22
C GLY A 28 0.67 1.41 -3.65
N ALA A 29 1.14 0.70 -4.69
CA ALA A 29 0.74 1.00 -6.07
C ALA A 29 -0.73 0.63 -6.31
N ALA A 30 -1.19 -0.51 -5.81
CA ALA A 30 -2.59 -0.91 -5.89
C ALA A 30 -3.52 0.07 -5.14
N ILE A 31 -3.11 0.55 -3.96
CA ILE A 31 -3.84 1.60 -3.22
C ILE A 31 -3.87 2.90 -4.00
N ALA A 32 -2.73 3.35 -4.53
CA ALA A 32 -2.64 4.56 -5.33
C ALA A 32 -3.59 4.51 -6.53
N ARG A 33 -3.60 3.38 -7.24
CA ARG A 33 -4.48 3.13 -8.38
C ARG A 33 -5.96 3.17 -7.99
N ASN A 34 -6.33 2.58 -6.86
CA ASN A 34 -7.70 2.60 -6.37
C ASN A 34 -8.16 4.03 -5.99
N LEU A 35 -7.31 4.79 -5.31
CA LEU A 35 -7.64 6.16 -4.92
C LEU A 35 -7.69 7.08 -6.16
N ALA A 36 -6.75 6.91 -7.10
CA ALA A 36 -6.74 7.63 -8.36
C ALA A 36 -8.00 7.34 -9.20
N SER A 37 -8.46 6.09 -9.27
CA SER A 37 -9.69 5.73 -10.00
C SER A 37 -10.96 6.36 -9.41
N LYS A 38 -10.89 6.80 -8.15
CA LYS A 38 -11.94 7.58 -7.46
C LYS A 38 -11.73 9.09 -7.55
N GLY A 39 -10.77 9.55 -8.34
CA GLY A 39 -10.48 10.96 -8.58
C GLY A 39 -9.57 11.62 -7.54
N ALA A 40 -8.86 10.83 -6.71
CA ALA A 40 -7.89 11.40 -5.79
C ALA A 40 -6.60 11.80 -6.52
N SER A 41 -6.08 12.98 -6.17
CA SER A 41 -4.70 13.38 -6.47
C SER A 41 -3.75 12.57 -5.61
N ILE A 42 -2.65 12.10 -6.18
CA ILE A 42 -1.73 11.15 -5.52
C ILE A 42 -0.34 11.76 -5.38
N ILE A 43 0.26 11.63 -4.21
CA ILE A 43 1.71 11.78 -4.04
C ILE A 43 2.33 10.40 -3.79
N LEU A 44 3.33 10.06 -4.61
CA LEU A 44 4.06 8.80 -4.54
C LEU A 44 5.44 9.07 -3.95
N ASN A 45 5.73 8.46 -2.81
CA ASN A 45 7.05 8.56 -2.19
C ASN A 45 7.92 7.35 -2.54
N ASP A 46 9.14 7.61 -2.99
CA ASP A 46 10.20 6.62 -3.10
C ASP A 46 11.46 7.03 -2.32
N THR A 47 12.40 6.10 -2.13
CA THR A 47 13.52 6.29 -1.19
C THR A 47 14.89 6.25 -1.87
N SER A 48 14.96 6.00 -3.18
CA SER A 48 16.24 5.76 -3.85
C SER A 48 16.14 5.90 -5.36
N ASP A 49 17.28 6.18 -6.00
CA ASP A 49 17.39 6.25 -7.46
C ASP A 49 16.93 4.95 -8.15
N SER A 50 17.16 3.81 -7.49
CA SER A 50 16.74 2.50 -7.99
C SER A 50 15.22 2.35 -8.10
N SER A 51 14.47 3.09 -7.29
CA SER A 51 13.00 3.15 -7.31
C SER A 51 12.44 4.34 -8.09
N ALA A 52 13.18 5.45 -8.20
CA ALA A 52 12.70 6.72 -8.76
C ALA A 52 12.18 6.62 -10.20
N THR A 53 12.89 5.89 -11.07
CA THR A 53 12.48 5.69 -12.47
C THR A 53 11.13 4.99 -12.57
N GLN A 54 10.90 4.01 -11.70
CA GLN A 54 9.69 3.20 -11.71
C GLN A 54 8.52 4.00 -11.12
N THR A 55 8.75 4.73 -10.03
CA THR A 55 7.77 5.66 -9.44
C THR A 55 7.35 6.73 -10.45
N THR A 56 8.31 7.28 -11.20
CA THR A 56 8.04 8.29 -12.23
C THR A 56 7.23 7.72 -13.39
N THR A 57 7.55 6.51 -13.83
CA THR A 57 6.81 5.82 -14.90
C THR A 57 5.37 5.55 -14.45
N PHE A 58 5.21 5.02 -13.24
CA PHE A 58 3.90 4.74 -12.67
C PHE A 58 3.08 6.02 -12.45
N ALA A 59 3.68 7.13 -12.01
CA ALA A 59 2.99 8.40 -11.87
C ALA A 59 2.39 8.88 -13.22
N LYS A 60 3.14 8.75 -14.31
CA LYS A 60 2.66 9.09 -15.67
C LYS A 60 1.52 8.16 -16.12
N GLU A 61 1.60 6.88 -15.79
CA GLU A 61 0.53 5.92 -16.04
C GLU A 61 -0.76 6.31 -15.31
N ILE A 62 -0.68 6.63 -14.01
CA ILE A 62 -1.82 7.08 -13.21
C ILE A 62 -2.43 8.37 -13.77
N GLN A 63 -1.60 9.35 -14.11
CA GLN A 63 -2.04 10.62 -14.70
C GLN A 63 -2.81 10.39 -16.01
N SER A 64 -2.27 9.55 -16.90
CA SER A 64 -2.89 9.27 -18.20
C SER A 64 -4.14 8.39 -18.10
N SER A 65 -4.19 7.47 -17.14
CA SER A 65 -5.31 6.53 -17.00
C SER A 65 -6.52 7.13 -16.29
N TYR A 66 -6.29 7.95 -15.26
CA TYR A 66 -7.35 8.46 -14.38
C TYR A 66 -7.54 9.97 -14.45
N PHE A 67 -6.70 10.69 -15.20
CA PHE A 67 -6.76 12.15 -15.36
C PHE A 67 -6.67 12.91 -14.02
N VAL A 68 -5.94 12.34 -13.05
CA VAL A 68 -5.65 12.94 -11.74
C VAL A 68 -4.22 13.46 -11.68
N HIS A 69 -3.95 14.42 -10.79
CA HIS A 69 -2.59 14.87 -10.54
C HIS A 69 -1.85 13.80 -9.72
N CYS A 70 -0.80 13.20 -10.29
CA CYS A 70 0.10 12.28 -9.59
C CYS A 70 1.52 12.84 -9.54
N LEU A 71 2.11 12.98 -8.35
CA LEU A 71 3.46 13.53 -8.16
C LEU A 71 4.40 12.48 -7.56
N PRO A 72 5.45 12.04 -8.27
CA PRO A 72 6.53 11.24 -7.68
C PRO A 72 7.49 12.14 -6.90
N VAL A 73 7.86 11.75 -5.69
CA VAL A 73 8.83 12.43 -4.82
C VAL A 73 9.78 11.42 -4.22
N GLN A 74 11.07 11.61 -4.45
CA GLN A 74 12.11 10.83 -3.78
C GLN A 74 12.46 11.49 -2.44
N ALA A 75 11.99 10.90 -1.35
CA ALA A 75 12.33 11.32 0.00
C ALA A 75 12.56 10.10 0.91
N ASP A 76 13.75 10.05 1.52
CA ASP A 76 14.05 9.04 2.53
C ASP A 76 13.40 9.42 3.86
N ILE A 77 12.35 8.69 4.22
CA ILE A 77 11.59 8.88 5.47
C ILE A 77 12.41 8.46 6.71
N GLY A 78 13.51 7.72 6.53
CA GLY A 78 14.47 7.43 7.60
C GLY A 78 15.39 8.61 7.92
N HIS A 79 15.52 9.58 7.02
CA HIS A 79 16.28 10.81 7.26
C HIS A 79 15.41 11.86 7.98
N PRO A 80 15.93 12.60 8.98
CA PRO A 80 15.16 13.61 9.71
C PRO A 80 14.46 14.65 8.83
N ASP A 81 15.08 15.02 7.71
CA ASP A 81 14.56 16.04 6.78
C ASP A 81 13.58 15.48 5.74
N GLY A 82 13.58 14.17 5.50
CA GLY A 82 12.80 13.55 4.42
C GLY A 82 11.29 13.80 4.53
N PRO A 83 10.67 13.58 5.71
CA PRO A 83 9.25 13.88 5.90
C PRO A 83 8.91 15.36 5.67
N ALA A 84 9.76 16.27 6.15
CA ALA A 84 9.54 17.71 6.01
C ALA A 84 9.64 18.14 4.53
N TYR A 85 10.63 17.61 3.81
CA TYR A 85 10.79 17.82 2.37
C TYR A 85 9.57 17.32 1.59
N LEU A 86 9.12 16.08 1.86
CA LEU A 86 7.95 15.50 1.19
C LEU A 86 6.69 16.38 1.35
N ILE A 87 6.43 16.89 2.55
CA ILE A 87 5.28 17.75 2.82
C ILE A 87 5.44 19.13 2.16
N ALA A 88 6.65 19.69 2.16
CA ALA A 88 6.92 20.95 1.49
C ALA A 88 6.67 20.85 -0.01
N THR A 89 7.19 19.80 -0.66
CA THR A 89 6.95 19.51 -2.08
C THR A 89 5.47 19.26 -2.36
N ALA A 90 4.77 18.50 -1.50
CA ALA A 90 3.34 18.29 -1.67
C ALA A 90 2.55 19.62 -1.69
N ARG A 91 2.85 20.51 -0.73
CA ARG A 91 2.19 21.81 -0.64
C ARG A 91 2.43 22.68 -1.88
N GLU A 92 3.64 22.70 -2.40
CA GLU A 92 3.98 23.49 -3.60
C GLU A 92 3.16 23.06 -4.82
N HIS A 93 2.94 21.75 -4.99
CA HIS A 93 2.29 21.18 -6.17
C HIS A 93 0.76 21.02 -6.04
N PHE A 94 0.25 20.90 -4.82
CA PHE A 94 -1.17 20.59 -4.57
C PHE A 94 -1.94 21.71 -3.84
N GLN A 95 -1.33 22.87 -3.62
CA GLN A 95 -2.06 24.04 -3.10
C GLN A 95 -3.19 24.48 -4.04
N ASN A 96 -4.30 24.91 -3.47
CA ASN A 96 -5.39 25.53 -4.19
C ASN A 96 -4.91 26.86 -4.78
N LEU A 97 -5.05 27.02 -6.10
CA LEU A 97 -4.56 28.19 -6.84
C LEU A 97 -5.27 29.49 -6.47
N GLN A 98 -6.46 29.43 -5.88
CA GLN A 98 -7.26 30.62 -5.56
C GLN A 98 -6.89 31.24 -4.21
N ASP A 99 -6.63 30.41 -3.20
CA ASP A 99 -6.40 30.85 -1.81
C ASP A 99 -5.06 30.37 -1.22
N GLY A 100 -4.29 29.57 -1.95
CA GLY A 100 -3.01 29.00 -1.50
C GLY A 100 -3.16 27.93 -0.42
N SER A 101 -4.38 27.47 -0.11
CA SER A 101 -4.60 26.45 0.92
C SER A 101 -4.11 25.08 0.47
N PHE A 102 -3.56 24.30 1.41
CA PHE A 102 -3.11 22.93 1.18
C PHE A 102 -3.60 22.03 2.31
N GLN A 103 -4.14 20.87 1.95
CA GLN A 103 -4.63 19.87 2.89
C GLN A 103 -4.32 18.46 2.36
N ILE A 104 -4.08 17.53 3.27
CA ILE A 104 -4.03 16.10 2.97
C ILE A 104 -5.34 15.51 3.46
N ASP A 105 -6.13 14.92 2.55
CA ASP A 105 -7.48 14.44 2.86
C ASP A 105 -7.51 12.97 3.28
N ILE A 106 -6.53 12.18 2.81
CA ILE A 106 -6.50 10.73 3.00
C ILE A 106 -5.10 10.29 3.41
N ILE A 107 -5.01 9.70 4.60
CA ILE A 107 -3.82 8.99 5.08
C ILE A 107 -4.18 7.51 5.23
N VAL A 108 -3.41 6.65 4.57
CA VAL A 108 -3.51 5.20 4.69
C VAL A 108 -2.19 4.65 5.21
N ASN A 109 -2.23 4.11 6.43
CA ASN A 109 -1.10 3.42 7.03
C ASN A 109 -1.16 1.93 6.68
N ASN A 110 -0.02 1.33 6.36
CA ASN A 110 0.10 -0.12 6.26
C ASN A 110 0.60 -0.67 7.60
N ALA A 111 -0.29 -1.25 8.40
CA ALA A 111 0.00 -1.79 9.71
C ALA A 111 -0.25 -3.30 9.71
N GLY A 112 0.72 -4.06 9.18
CA GLY A 112 0.61 -5.52 9.12
C GLY A 112 0.66 -6.16 10.51
N ILE A 113 -0.27 -7.03 10.87
CA ILE A 113 -0.20 -7.77 12.13
C ILE A 113 0.80 -8.92 11.95
N ALA A 114 1.97 -8.77 12.56
CA ALA A 114 2.95 -9.86 12.69
C ALA A 114 3.03 -10.32 14.14
N ARG A 115 2.47 -11.50 14.41
CA ARG A 115 2.58 -12.20 15.69
C ARG A 115 3.55 -13.38 15.58
N PHE A 116 4.62 -13.21 14.80
CA PHE A 116 5.62 -14.25 14.60
C PHE A 116 6.70 -14.19 15.68
N THR A 117 7.08 -15.37 16.19
CA THR A 117 8.26 -15.51 17.04
C THR A 117 9.50 -14.97 16.30
N GLY A 118 10.33 -14.18 16.98
CA GLY A 118 11.53 -13.59 16.39
C GLY A 118 11.32 -12.25 15.67
N GLN A 119 10.09 -11.72 15.60
CA GLN A 119 9.80 -10.41 15.00
C GLN A 119 9.16 -9.38 15.98
N PRO A 120 9.64 -9.26 17.24
CA PRO A 120 8.98 -8.42 18.23
C PRO A 120 9.02 -6.93 17.88
N VAL A 121 10.09 -6.45 17.23
CA VAL A 121 10.22 -5.06 16.81
C VAL A 121 9.20 -4.74 15.71
N TYR A 122 9.13 -5.57 14.67
CA TYR A 122 8.20 -5.38 13.55
C TYR A 122 6.73 -5.43 14.02
N GLY A 123 6.37 -6.46 14.82
CA GLY A 123 5.05 -6.56 15.41
C GLY A 123 4.72 -5.37 16.32
N GLY A 124 5.67 -4.94 17.15
CA GLY A 124 5.52 -3.78 18.04
C GLY A 124 5.32 -2.47 17.28
N THR A 125 6.07 -2.23 16.19
CA THR A 125 5.91 -1.03 15.36
C THR A 125 4.57 -0.99 14.65
N ASN A 126 4.05 -2.12 14.17
CA ASN A 126 2.74 -2.16 13.53
C ASN A 126 1.59 -1.96 14.53
N ALA A 127 1.71 -2.53 15.73
CA ALA A 127 0.76 -2.26 16.81
C ALA A 127 0.75 -0.77 17.22
N ALA A 128 1.93 -0.14 17.26
CA ALA A 128 2.04 1.30 17.51
C ALA A 128 1.39 2.11 16.38
N LEU A 129 1.62 1.77 15.11
CA LEU A 129 0.97 2.42 13.96
C LEU A 129 -0.55 2.31 14.01
N GLU A 130 -1.10 1.17 14.40
CA GLU A 130 -2.53 0.97 14.55
C GLU A 130 -3.12 1.88 15.67
N ALA A 131 -2.43 1.94 16.81
CA ALA A 131 -2.81 2.82 17.91
C ALA A 131 -2.75 4.31 17.51
N MET A 132 -1.69 4.73 16.83
CA MET A 132 -1.53 6.09 16.32
C MET A 132 -2.61 6.44 15.30
N THR A 133 -2.96 5.50 14.41
CA THR A 133 -4.03 5.69 13.42
C THR A 133 -5.36 6.01 14.10
N ARG A 134 -5.75 5.29 15.16
CA ARG A 134 -6.98 5.57 15.92
C ARG A 134 -6.98 6.95 16.58
N THR A 135 -5.84 7.38 17.10
CA THR A 135 -5.70 8.70 17.71
C THR A 135 -5.79 9.78 16.64
N TRP A 136 -5.04 9.66 15.55
CA TRP A 136 -5.04 10.62 14.44
C TRP A 136 -6.38 10.72 13.72
N ALA A 137 -7.14 9.63 13.62
CA ALA A 137 -8.50 9.66 13.08
C ALA A 137 -9.42 10.61 13.87
N ARG A 138 -9.19 10.77 15.18
CA ARG A 138 -9.94 11.71 16.04
C ARG A 138 -9.36 13.12 15.97
N GLU A 139 -8.04 13.23 16.06
CA GLU A 139 -7.35 14.53 16.06
C GLU A 139 -7.48 15.27 14.72
N LEU A 140 -7.57 14.54 13.62
CA LEU A 140 -7.64 15.09 12.27
C LEU A 140 -9.04 15.03 11.65
N ALA A 141 -10.08 14.66 12.42
CA ALA A 141 -11.41 14.36 11.92
C ALA A 141 -12.04 15.45 11.02
N GLU A 142 -11.73 16.72 11.27
CA GLU A 142 -12.24 17.87 10.50
C GLU A 142 -11.43 18.16 9.22
N ARG A 143 -10.29 17.49 9.02
CA ARG A 143 -9.31 17.81 7.96
C ARG A 143 -8.90 16.61 7.12
N CYS A 144 -8.90 15.41 7.68
CA CYS A 144 -8.35 14.22 7.05
C CYS A 144 -9.01 12.95 7.60
N THR A 145 -9.14 11.95 6.71
CA THR A 145 -9.45 10.58 7.12
C THR A 145 -8.15 9.80 7.28
N VAL A 146 -7.99 9.15 8.43
CA VAL A 146 -6.81 8.33 8.72
C VAL A 146 -7.27 6.91 8.93
N ASN A 147 -6.78 6.01 8.09
CA ASN A 147 -7.14 4.60 8.12
C ASN A 147 -5.88 3.74 8.13
N ALA A 148 -5.98 2.55 8.71
CA ALA A 148 -4.96 1.53 8.61
C ALA A 148 -5.49 0.39 7.74
N ILE A 149 -4.63 -0.14 6.89
CA ILE A 149 -4.84 -1.44 6.25
C ILE A 149 -3.94 -2.46 6.92
N ASN A 150 -4.45 -3.67 7.07
CA ASN A 150 -3.72 -4.80 7.60
C ASN A 150 -3.83 -5.97 6.61
N PRO A 151 -3.00 -5.97 5.55
CA PRO A 151 -3.04 -7.04 4.58
C PRO A 151 -2.54 -8.34 5.23
N GLY A 152 -3.24 -9.43 4.93
CA GLY A 152 -2.69 -10.77 5.09
C GLY A 152 -1.55 -11.02 4.09
N PRO A 153 -1.13 -12.27 3.89
CA PRO A 153 -0.10 -12.58 2.90
C PRO A 153 -0.52 -12.15 1.49
N VAL A 154 0.34 -11.40 0.80
CA VAL A 154 0.09 -10.88 -0.55
C VAL A 154 1.13 -11.45 -1.52
N LYS A 155 0.71 -11.86 -2.72
CA LYS A 155 1.60 -12.30 -3.80
C LYS A 155 2.37 -11.11 -4.39
N ILE A 156 3.51 -10.83 -3.78
CA ILE A 156 4.52 -9.85 -4.21
C ILE A 156 5.91 -10.48 -4.00
N ASP A 157 6.99 -9.83 -4.47
CA ASP A 157 8.39 -10.24 -4.26
C ASP A 157 8.71 -10.77 -2.84
N MET A 158 8.09 -10.18 -1.79
CA MET A 158 8.24 -10.69 -0.41
C MET A 158 7.76 -12.14 -0.26
N TRP A 159 6.60 -12.48 -0.81
CA TRP A 159 6.07 -13.84 -0.81
C TRP A 159 6.99 -14.80 -1.57
N ASP A 160 7.48 -14.37 -2.73
CA ASP A 160 8.31 -15.20 -3.60
C ASP A 160 9.65 -15.54 -2.95
N ARG A 161 10.19 -14.63 -2.14
CA ARG A 161 11.42 -14.86 -1.36
C ARG A 161 11.21 -15.59 -0.04
N MET A 162 9.97 -15.77 0.43
CA MET A 162 9.70 -16.51 1.66
C MET A 162 9.93 -18.01 1.42
N PRO A 163 10.79 -18.67 2.22
CA PRO A 163 10.96 -20.11 2.14
C PRO A 163 9.63 -20.84 2.38
N MET A 164 9.42 -21.96 1.70
CA MET A 164 8.15 -22.70 1.77
C MET A 164 7.75 -23.04 3.21
N GLU A 165 8.70 -23.48 4.05
CA GLU A 165 8.47 -23.74 5.47
C GLU A 165 7.88 -22.54 6.24
N HIS A 166 8.30 -21.31 5.91
CA HIS A 166 7.78 -20.08 6.52
C HIS A 166 6.40 -19.74 5.98
N ARG A 167 6.11 -20.05 4.70
CA ARG A 167 4.77 -19.92 4.12
C ARG A 167 3.78 -20.85 4.83
N GLY A 168 4.16 -22.09 5.15
CA GLY A 168 3.31 -23.02 5.90
C GLY A 168 2.91 -22.50 7.28
N GLY A 169 3.78 -21.73 7.92
CA GLY A 169 3.48 -21.03 9.18
C GLY A 169 2.34 -20.01 9.06
N LEU A 170 1.96 -19.59 7.85
CA LEU A 170 0.86 -18.66 7.58
C LEU A 170 -0.51 -19.34 7.52
N TRP A 171 -0.57 -20.68 7.59
CA TRP A 171 -1.81 -21.46 7.55
C TRP A 171 -2.94 -20.88 8.42
N PRO A 172 -2.70 -20.49 9.69
CA PRO A 172 -3.78 -19.96 10.53
C PRO A 172 -4.46 -18.71 9.97
N TRP A 173 -3.79 -17.91 9.14
CA TRP A 173 -4.31 -16.67 8.57
C TRP A 173 -4.99 -16.88 7.22
N THR A 174 -4.33 -17.60 6.33
CA THR A 174 -4.81 -17.89 4.97
C THR A 174 -6.05 -18.78 5.00
N SER A 175 -6.11 -19.81 5.85
CA SER A 175 -7.27 -20.71 5.94
C SER A 175 -8.56 -20.02 6.40
N GLN A 176 -8.46 -18.86 7.05
CA GLN A 176 -9.60 -18.07 7.53
C GLN A 176 -9.91 -16.87 6.63
N SER A 177 -9.08 -16.61 5.62
CA SER A 177 -9.23 -15.45 4.73
C SER A 177 -10.27 -15.76 3.63
N PRO A 178 -11.40 -15.02 3.53
CA PRO A 178 -12.49 -15.36 2.61
C PRO A 178 -12.08 -15.50 1.13
N LEU A 179 -11.09 -14.71 0.69
CA LEU A 179 -10.58 -14.72 -0.68
C LEU A 179 -9.39 -15.68 -0.91
N ALA A 180 -8.90 -16.36 0.13
CA ALA A 180 -7.72 -17.21 0.03
C ALA A 180 -8.00 -18.62 -0.54
N ALA A 181 -9.25 -18.96 -0.87
CA ALA A 181 -9.54 -20.21 -1.56
C ALA A 181 -8.80 -20.25 -2.92
N ALA A 182 -7.94 -21.25 -3.12
CA ALA A 182 -7.34 -21.52 -4.41
C ALA A 182 -8.40 -22.06 -5.38
N ARG A 183 -8.37 -21.58 -6.62
CA ARG A 183 -9.30 -21.99 -7.67
C ARG A 183 -8.50 -22.50 -8.85
N GLU A 184 -8.54 -23.81 -9.11
CA GLU A 184 -7.77 -24.45 -10.19
C GLU A 184 -8.01 -23.81 -11.57
N CYS A 185 -9.21 -23.30 -11.84
CA CYS A 185 -9.58 -22.74 -13.14
C CYS A 185 -9.23 -21.26 -13.36
N VAL A 186 -8.77 -20.54 -12.32
CA VAL A 186 -8.49 -19.08 -12.38
C VAL A 186 -7.18 -18.71 -11.68
N GLY A 187 -6.68 -19.56 -10.79
CA GLY A 187 -5.49 -19.32 -9.98
C GLY A 187 -4.19 -19.65 -10.71
N ASP A 188 -3.11 -19.03 -10.25
CA ASP A 188 -1.76 -19.39 -10.64
C ASP A 188 -1.44 -20.83 -10.19
N GLU A 189 -0.99 -21.69 -11.11
CA GLU A 189 -0.78 -23.13 -10.86
C GLU A 189 0.12 -23.39 -9.64
N GLU A 190 1.18 -22.59 -9.46
CA GLU A 190 2.10 -22.73 -8.33
C GLU A 190 1.38 -22.41 -7.00
N LEU A 191 0.55 -21.36 -6.99
CA LEU A 191 -0.23 -20.99 -5.81
C LEU A 191 -1.31 -22.01 -5.47
N VAL A 192 -1.90 -22.64 -6.48
CA VAL A 192 -2.88 -23.72 -6.30
C VAL A 192 -2.22 -24.95 -5.69
N MET A 193 -1.01 -25.30 -6.12
CA MET A 193 -0.24 -26.41 -5.54
C MET A 193 0.17 -26.12 -4.09
N ASP A 194 0.65 -24.91 -3.80
CA ASP A 194 1.09 -24.51 -2.46
C ASP A 194 -0.09 -24.34 -1.48
N ALA A 195 -1.30 -24.05 -1.96
CA ALA A 195 -2.45 -23.77 -1.10
C ALA A 195 -2.81 -24.91 -0.15
N GLY A 196 -2.54 -26.16 -0.52
CA GLY A 196 -2.74 -27.33 0.35
C GLY A 196 -1.77 -27.39 1.52
N PHE A 197 -0.64 -26.69 1.46
CA PHE A 197 0.35 -26.59 2.53
C PHE A 197 0.24 -25.28 3.31
N VAL A 198 -0.16 -24.21 2.62
CA VAL A 198 -0.26 -22.87 3.22
C VAL A 198 -1.68 -22.54 3.66
N GLY A 199 -2.68 -23.38 3.43
CA GLY A 199 -4.07 -23.18 3.90
C GLY A 199 -4.93 -22.33 2.98
N GLY A 200 -4.35 -21.87 1.87
CA GLY A 200 -4.97 -21.01 0.88
C GLY A 200 -3.90 -20.30 0.04
N ARG A 201 -4.32 -19.56 -0.97
CA ARG A 201 -3.46 -18.67 -1.73
C ARG A 201 -3.27 -17.34 -1.00
N PRO A 202 -2.14 -16.64 -1.20
CA PRO A 202 -2.03 -15.23 -0.84
C PRO A 202 -3.02 -14.38 -1.65
N ALA A 203 -3.33 -13.19 -1.12
CA ALA A 203 -4.11 -12.19 -1.83
C ALA A 203 -3.29 -11.60 -3.00
N TYR A 204 -3.96 -11.20 -4.08
CA TYR A 204 -3.36 -10.38 -5.12
C TYR A 204 -3.32 -8.91 -4.66
N PRO A 205 -2.33 -8.10 -5.10
CA PRO A 205 -2.24 -6.68 -4.75
C PRO A 205 -3.55 -5.90 -4.97
N ALA A 206 -4.26 -6.18 -6.07
CA ALA A 206 -5.54 -5.56 -6.39
C ALA A 206 -6.68 -5.90 -5.40
N GLU A 207 -6.59 -6.99 -4.65
CA GLU A 207 -7.63 -7.43 -3.70
C GLU A 207 -7.57 -6.66 -2.37
N ILE A 208 -6.44 -6.03 -2.04
CA ILE A 208 -6.19 -5.39 -0.73
C ILE A 208 -7.16 -4.23 -0.44
N TYR A 209 -7.66 -3.55 -1.47
CA TYR A 209 -8.64 -2.46 -1.32
C TYR A 209 -10.07 -2.92 -1.69
N GLY A 210 -10.23 -4.07 -2.34
CA GLY A 210 -11.54 -4.61 -2.74
C GLY A 210 -12.39 -5.08 -1.55
N ASP A 211 -11.73 -5.58 -0.50
CA ASP A 211 -12.37 -5.99 0.75
C ASP A 211 -12.24 -4.87 1.80
N CYS A 212 -13.22 -3.95 1.80
CA CYS A 212 -13.53 -3.15 2.97
C CYS A 212 -14.18 -4.07 4.02
N GLY A 213 -13.36 -4.77 4.78
CA GLY A 213 -13.78 -5.50 5.96
C GLY A 213 -12.61 -5.51 6.91
N ASP A 214 -12.76 -4.83 8.03
CA ASP A 214 -11.94 -5.03 9.21
C ASP A 214 -11.83 -6.54 9.49
N ALA A 215 -10.79 -7.18 8.98
CA ALA A 215 -10.23 -8.36 9.61
C ALA A 215 -9.49 -7.87 10.86
N LEU A 216 -10.28 -7.37 11.81
CA LEU A 216 -9.89 -7.32 13.22
C LEU A 216 -9.68 -8.78 13.62
N TYR A 217 -8.46 -9.27 13.38
CA TYR A 217 -7.97 -10.51 13.94
C TYR A 217 -7.89 -10.31 15.46
N GLY A 218 -9.00 -10.60 16.14
CA GLY A 218 -9.09 -10.73 17.59
C GLY A 218 -8.11 -11.76 18.12
#